data_AF-A0A0U5H3B8-F1
#
_entry.id   AF-A0A0U5H3B8-F1
#
_cell.length_a   1.000
_cell.length_b   1.000
_cell.length_c   1.000
_cell.angle_alpha   90.00
_cell.angle_beta   90.00
_cell.angle_gamma   90.00
#
_symmetry.space_group_name_H-M   'P 1'
#
loop_
_entity.id
_entity.type
_entity.pdbx_description
1 polymer ?
#
loop_
_entity_poly.entity_id
_entity_poly.type
_entity_poly.pdbx_seq_one_letter_code
_entity_poly.pdbx_strand_id
1 'polypeptide(L)' 'MEGDDANPRTQEEPLAAIQTAVEEAGPGQTVYVHPGEYFEFIEFRTDGDPNAPIIAATISGGSQLEM' A
#
# COMPACT_ATOMS: atom_id res chain seq x y z
N MET A 1 -14.85 2.79 2.51
CA MET A 1 -14.28 3.58 1.40
C MET A 1 -13.97 2.57 0.32
N GLU A 2 -14.41 2.82 -0.90
CA GLU A 2 -14.10 1.94 -2.04
C GLU A 2 -12.97 2.62 -2.82
N GLY A 3 -11.89 1.88 -3.10
CA GLY A 3 -10.73 2.41 -3.82
C GLY A 3 -10.92 2.36 -5.33
N ASP A 4 -10.04 3.06 -6.05
CA ASP A 4 -9.97 3.03 -7.52
C ASP A 4 -8.48 3.09 -7.92
N ASP A 5 -8.05 2.22 -8.83
CA ASP A 5 -6.64 2.17 -9.28
C ASP A 5 -6.23 3.39 -10.14
N ALA A 6 -7.19 4.23 -10.54
CA ALA A 6 -6.94 5.53 -11.13
C ALA A 6 -6.68 6.64 -10.09
N ASN A 7 -6.88 6.37 -8.80
CA ASN A 7 -6.70 7.36 -7.75
C ASN A 7 -5.22 7.75 -7.54
N PRO A 8 -4.95 8.95 -6.99
CA PRO A 8 -3.58 9.46 -6.79
C PRO A 8 -2.79 8.75 -5.68
N ARG A 9 -3.34 7.70 -5.04
CA ARG A 9 -2.71 6.93 -3.95
C ARG A 9 -2.59 7.71 -2.65
N THR A 10 -3.55 8.58 -2.39
CA THR A 10 -3.67 9.27 -1.10
C THR A 10 -4.54 8.46 -0.16
N GLN A 11 -4.63 8.88 1.09
CA GLN A 11 -5.50 8.21 2.06
C GLN A 11 -6.99 8.45 1.75
N GLU A 12 -7.31 9.65 1.27
CA GLU A 12 -8.66 10.07 0.91
C GLU A 12 -9.10 9.45 -0.42
N GLU A 13 -8.14 9.24 -1.32
CA GLU A 13 -8.35 8.62 -2.63
C GLU A 13 -7.37 7.44 -2.78
N PRO A 14 -7.67 6.29 -2.15
CA PRO A 14 -6.80 5.11 -2.15
C PRO A 14 -6.98 4.28 -3.43
N LEU A 15 -5.96 3.48 -3.75
CA LEU A 15 -6.06 2.43 -4.77
C LEU A 15 -7.05 1.34 -4.35
N ALA A 16 -7.60 0.63 -5.33
CA ALA A 16 -8.48 -0.51 -5.09
C ALA A 16 -7.67 -1.77 -4.75
N ALA A 17 -6.62 -2.04 -5.52
CA ALA A 17 -5.88 -3.29 -5.45
C ALA A 17 -4.56 -3.15 -4.67
N ILE A 18 -4.24 -4.16 -3.85
CA ILE A 18 -2.95 -4.23 -3.16
C ILE A 18 -1.83 -4.43 -4.18
N GLN A 19 -2.07 -5.23 -5.24
CA GLN A 19 -1.06 -5.48 -6.27
C GLN A 19 -0.64 -4.19 -6.99
N THR A 20 -1.59 -3.32 -7.37
CA THR A 20 -1.29 -2.03 -8.03
C THR A 20 -0.41 -1.15 -7.13
N ALA A 21 -0.69 -1.13 -5.82
CA ALA A 21 0.11 -0.37 -4.87
C ALA A 21 1.54 -0.91 -4.71
N VAL A 22 1.71 -2.24 -4.73
CA VAL A 22 3.03 -2.91 -4.64
C VAL A 22 3.86 -2.70 -5.91
N GLU A 23 3.26 -2.73 -7.10
CA GLU A 23 3.96 -2.49 -8.37
C GLU A 23 4.49 -1.06 -8.47
N GLU A 24 3.77 -0.11 -7.89
CA GLU A 24 4.14 1.31 -7.84
C GLU A 24 5.13 1.65 -6.71
N ALA A 25 5.36 0.73 -5.76
CA ALA A 25 6.24 0.96 -4.63
C ALA A 25 7.70 0.65 -4.98
N GLY A 26 8.60 1.52 -4.53
CA GLY A 26 10.05 1.37 -4.61
C GLY A 26 10.72 1.22 -3.24
N PRO A 27 12.05 1.00 -3.21
CA PRO A 27 12.81 0.84 -1.98
C PRO A 27 12.55 1.94 -0.94
N GLY A 28 12.28 1.53 0.30
CA GLY A 28 12.00 2.41 1.44
C GLY A 28 10.54 2.85 1.57
N GLN A 29 9.67 2.46 0.64
CA GLN A 29 8.25 2.82 0.70
C GLN A 29 7.42 1.76 1.44
N THR A 30 6.35 2.23 2.08
CA THR A 30 5.36 1.38 2.75
C THR A 30 4.01 1.54 2.07
N VAL A 31 3.44 0.43 1.61
CA VAL A 31 2.05 0.32 1.17
C VAL A 31 1.20 0.10 2.42
N TYR A 32 0.31 1.05 2.69
CA TYR A 32 -0.64 0.96 3.79
C TYR A 32 -1.96 0.37 3.30
N VAL A 33 -2.31 -0.79 3.84
CA VAL A 33 -3.51 -1.54 3.48
C VAL A 33 -4.61 -1.24 4.49
N HIS A 34 -5.73 -0.69 4.02
CA HIS A 34 -6.91 -0.49 4.85
C HIS A 34 -7.51 -1.83 5.29
N PRO A 35 -8.19 -1.88 6.45
CA PRO A 35 -8.88 -3.09 6.88
C PRO A 35 -9.94 -3.52 5.85
N GLY A 36 -9.90 -4.79 5.45
CA GLY A 36 -10.82 -5.36 4.47
C GLY A 36 -10.41 -6.77 4.05
N GLU A 37 -11.26 -7.43 3.28
CA GLU A 37 -10.95 -8.70 2.61
C GLU A 37 -10.58 -8.41 1.16
N TYR A 38 -9.39 -8.86 0.76
CA TYR A 38 -8.85 -8.72 -0.59
C TYR A 38 -8.59 -10.11 -1.16
N PHE A 39 -9.15 -10.40 -2.33
CA PHE A 39 -8.98 -11.68 -3.02
C PHE A 39 -7.99 -11.49 -4.18
N GLU A 40 -6.69 -11.48 -3.87
CA GLU A 40 -5.62 -11.17 -4.82
C GLU A 40 -4.42 -12.14 -4.68
N PHE A 41 -3.63 -12.25 -5.75
CA PHE A 41 -2.29 -12.82 -5.69
C PHE A 41 -1.27 -11.69 -5.69
N ILE A 42 -0.44 -11.63 -4.65
CA ILE A 42 0.54 -10.54 -4.47
C ILE A 42 1.94 -11.01 -4.86
N GLU A 43 2.58 -10.24 -5.73
CA GLU A 43 3.95 -10.47 -6.18
C GLU A 43 4.75 -9.16 -6.13
N PHE A 44 5.86 -9.17 -5.39
CA PHE A 44 6.85 -8.10 -5.42
C PHE A 44 7.80 -8.33 -6.60
N ARG A 45 7.60 -7.58 -7.69
CA ARG A 45 8.47 -7.62 -8.88
C ARG A 45 9.64 -6.64 -8.80
N THR A 46 9.60 -5.74 -7.83
CA THR A 46 10.65 -4.77 -7.51
C THR A 46 11.33 -5.21 -6.22
N ASP A 47 12.65 -5.32 -6.24
CA ASP A 47 13.43 -5.60 -5.03
C ASP A 47 13.53 -4.36 -4.14
N GLY A 48 13.51 -4.58 -2.83
CA GLY A 48 13.93 -3.57 -1.86
C GLY A 48 15.45 -3.52 -1.69
N ASP A 49 15.93 -2.54 -0.94
CA ASP A 49 17.31 -2.53 -0.41
C ASP A 49 17.31 -3.05 1.04
N PRO A 50 18.35 -3.75 1.52
CA PRO A 50 18.44 -4.18 2.92
C PRO A 50 18.25 -3.05 3.95
N ASN A 51 18.59 -1.81 3.60
CA ASN A 51 18.39 -0.61 4.43
C ASN A 51 17.17 0.21 4.01
N ALA A 52 16.51 -0.14 2.90
CA ALA A 52 15.30 0.50 2.41
C ALA A 52 14.35 -0.57 1.83
N PRO A 53 13.73 -1.40 2.68
CA PRO A 53 12.82 -2.45 2.24
C PRO A 53 11.53 -1.84 1.66
N ILE A 54 10.83 -2.63 0.85
CA ILE A 54 9.44 -2.36 0.48
C ILE A 54 8.56 -3.12 1.48
N ILE A 55 7.60 -2.44 2.09
CA ILE A 55 6.74 -3.01 3.14
C ILE A 55 5.28 -2.92 2.71
N ALA A 56 4.52 -4.01 2.84
CA ALA A 56 3.06 -3.96 2.86
C ALA A 56 2.57 -4.20 4.29
N ALA A 57 1.86 -3.24 4.86
CA ALA A 57 1.41 -3.28 6.25
C ALA A 57 -0.06 -2.86 6.36
N THR A 58 -0.79 -3.47 7.29
CA THR A 58 -2.15 -3.01 7.61
C THR A 58 -2.10 -1.74 8.46
N ILE A 59 -3.01 -0.79 8.19
CA ILE A 59 -3.28 0.30 9.12
C ILE A 59 -4.07 -0.28 10.29
N SER A 60 -3.39 -0.68 11.37
CA SER A 60 -4.08 -0.90 12.65
C SER A 60 -4.60 0.46 13.12
N GLY A 61 -5.90 0.59 13.34
CA GLY A 61 -6.63 1.85 13.57
C GLY A 61 -6.28 2.66 14.83
N GLY A 62 -4.99 2.84 15.15
CA GLY A 62 -4.52 4.02 15.85
C GLY A 62 -4.51 5.15 14.83
N SER A 63 -5.37 6.15 15.04
CA SER A 63 -5.37 7.42 14.35
C SER A 63 -3.96 7.83 13.93
N GLN A 64 -3.78 7.95 12.62
CA GLN A 64 -2.64 8.56 11.97
C GLN A 64 -2.18 9.78 12.78
N LEU A 65 -0.92 9.78 13.22
CA LEU A 65 -0.26 11.03 13.59
C LEU A 65 -0.06 11.79 12.29
N GLU A 66 -0.91 12.77 12.04
CA GLU A 66 -0.63 13.83 11.08
C GLU A 66 0.62 14.58 11.55
N MET A 67 1.60 14.74 10.65
CA MET A 67 2.60 15.81 10.73
C MET A 67 2.33 16.80 9.62
#